data_AF-A0A350WZX8-F1
#
_entry.id   AF-A0A350WZX8-F1
#
_cell.length_a   1.000
_cell.length_b   1.000
_cell.length_c   1.000
_cell.angle_alpha   90.00
_cell.angle_beta   90.00
_cell.angle_gamma   90.00
#
_symmetry.space_group_name_H-M   'P 1'
#
loop_
_entity.id
_entity.type
_entity.pdbx_description
1 polymer ?
#
loop_
_entity_poly.entity_id
_entity_poly.type
_entity_poly.pdbx_seq_one_letter_code
_entity_poly.pdbx_strand_id
1 'polypeptide(L)'
;MKSIQLLWLASVACLILGGCEGQEVSKDTLIDVDDLTITEQSSTTETVNNVLLEDGLYFAKSESFSTEDGWMNTVTLEIKDGNLVTVDLNAIHESGQMLKKQASLNGDYKMLELGGAQSEWHEQIQLFESYLLAFQSVEQLSLTDEGTTDAVTGVSINVADYVSLFKTAVDDGPIERGPYQDGHYYAEAQEYDQGYKYYINMIVLNGNILTINWDGINQEGTSTKKEDSINGTFSLANDGNTQSEWYVQAQLMENYLLEKQDPFLITYNENDTTDTVSNVSIKVSDFVELTIQALASGPTIAE
;
A
#
# COMPACT_ATOMS: atom_id res chain seq x y z
N MET A 1 -54.43 -3.04 4.56
CA MET A 1 -55.53 -3.92 4.11
C MET A 1 -55.97 -3.53 2.71
N LYS A 2 -55.57 -4.29 1.70
CA LYS A 2 -56.42 -4.79 0.60
C LYS A 2 -55.54 -5.57 -0.36
N SER A 3 -55.63 -6.88 -0.19
CA SER A 3 -55.19 -7.95 -1.07
C SER A 3 -55.90 -7.88 -2.41
N ILE A 4 -55.16 -8.03 -3.51
CA ILE A 4 -55.70 -8.52 -4.78
C ILE A 4 -54.80 -9.67 -5.22
N GLN A 5 -55.34 -10.88 -5.12
CA GLN A 5 -54.88 -12.06 -5.83
C GLN A 5 -55.51 -12.04 -7.23
N LEU A 6 -54.74 -12.39 -8.27
CA LEU A 6 -55.22 -13.32 -9.29
C LEU A 6 -54.05 -13.95 -10.06
N LEU A 7 -53.98 -15.28 -9.97
CA LEU A 7 -53.19 -16.21 -10.78
C LEU A 7 -53.50 -16.05 -12.28
N TRP A 8 -52.54 -16.37 -13.15
CA TRP A 8 -52.69 -17.40 -14.19
C TRP A 8 -51.32 -17.92 -14.66
N LEU A 9 -51.18 -19.25 -14.68
CA LEU A 9 -50.05 -20.00 -15.23
C LEU A 9 -50.00 -19.87 -16.76
N ALA A 10 -48.81 -19.73 -17.32
CA ALA A 10 -48.50 -20.20 -18.66
C ALA A 10 -47.07 -20.75 -18.69
N SER A 11 -46.98 -22.08 -18.61
CA SER A 11 -45.75 -22.83 -18.89
C SER A 11 -45.47 -22.78 -20.39
N VAL A 12 -44.32 -22.23 -20.78
CA VAL A 12 -43.76 -22.42 -22.12
C VAL A 12 -42.38 -23.04 -21.94
N ALA A 13 -42.31 -24.33 -22.22
CA ALA A 13 -41.06 -25.02 -22.49
C ALA A 13 -40.67 -24.71 -23.95
N CYS A 14 -39.47 -24.15 -24.16
CA CYS A 14 -38.85 -24.11 -25.48
C CYS A 14 -37.41 -24.60 -25.36
N LEU A 15 -37.11 -25.61 -26.19
CA LEU A 15 -35.82 -26.28 -26.30
C LEU A 15 -34.79 -25.39 -27.02
N ILE A 16 -33.64 -25.22 -26.37
CA ILE A 16 -32.24 -25.20 -26.84
C ILE A 16 -31.99 -24.86 -28.33
N LEU A 17 -31.16 -23.83 -28.58
CA LEU A 17 -29.89 -23.89 -29.34
C LEU A 17 -29.28 -22.48 -29.58
N GLY A 18 -27.96 -22.36 -29.39
CA GLY A 18 -27.13 -21.28 -29.95
C GLY A 18 -26.51 -20.36 -28.90
N GLY A 19 -25.21 -20.52 -28.63
CA GLY A 19 -24.52 -19.86 -27.53
C GLY A 19 -23.89 -18.50 -27.83
N CYS A 20 -23.32 -17.93 -26.76
CA CYS A 20 -22.06 -17.21 -26.74
C CYS A 20 -21.50 -17.32 -25.33
N GLU A 21 -20.25 -17.74 -25.26
CA GLU A 21 -19.39 -17.85 -24.07
C GLU A 21 -19.47 -16.60 -23.19
N GLY A 22 -19.94 -16.79 -21.96
CA GLY A 22 -19.61 -15.95 -20.82
C GLY A 22 -18.57 -16.69 -20.00
N GLN A 23 -17.32 -16.26 -20.10
CA GLN A 23 -16.20 -16.80 -19.33
C GLN A 23 -16.39 -16.37 -17.88
N GLU A 24 -16.83 -17.30 -17.02
CA GLU A 24 -16.76 -17.13 -15.58
C GLU A 24 -15.29 -17.06 -15.17
N VAL A 25 -14.89 -15.96 -14.54
CA VAL A 25 -13.57 -15.81 -13.93
C VAL A 25 -13.51 -16.77 -12.74
N SER A 26 -12.75 -17.84 -12.93
CA SER A 26 -12.40 -18.81 -11.90
C SER A 26 -11.71 -18.11 -10.72
N LYS A 27 -12.18 -18.42 -9.50
CA LYS A 27 -11.52 -18.08 -8.23
C LYS A 27 -10.45 -19.11 -7.81
N ASP A 28 -10.04 -20.00 -8.72
CA ASP A 28 -8.95 -20.95 -8.49
C ASP A 28 -7.74 -20.57 -9.34
N THR A 29 -6.86 -19.74 -8.77
CA THR A 29 -5.42 -19.81 -9.06
C THR A 29 -4.65 -19.54 -7.77
N LEU A 30 -4.95 -20.32 -6.72
CA LEU A 30 -3.96 -20.58 -5.68
C LEU A 30 -3.00 -21.60 -6.27
N ILE A 31 -1.74 -21.22 -6.47
CA ILE A 31 -0.70 -22.17 -6.86
C ILE A 31 -0.52 -23.13 -5.68
N ASP A 32 -0.72 -24.42 -5.96
CA ASP A 32 -0.51 -25.50 -5.00
C ASP A 32 0.97 -25.53 -4.62
N VAL A 33 1.26 -25.41 -3.33
CA VAL A 33 2.61 -25.26 -2.76
C VAL A 33 3.50 -26.49 -3.05
N ASP A 34 2.88 -27.61 -3.46
CA ASP A 34 3.52 -28.89 -3.75
C ASP A 34 4.28 -28.95 -5.11
N ASP A 35 4.15 -27.97 -6.02
CA ASP A 35 4.82 -27.99 -7.35
C ASP A 35 6.14 -27.18 -7.41
N LEU A 36 6.68 -26.76 -6.26
CA LEU A 36 7.98 -26.12 -6.19
C LEU A 36 9.10 -27.16 -6.12
N THR A 37 9.82 -27.37 -7.21
CA THR A 37 11.07 -28.15 -7.18
C THR A 37 12.16 -27.37 -6.46
N ILE A 38 12.32 -27.64 -5.16
CA ILE A 38 13.37 -27.11 -4.30
C ILE A 38 14.63 -27.97 -4.49
N THR A 39 15.74 -27.36 -4.91
CA THR A 39 17.06 -28.00 -4.85
C THR A 39 17.50 -28.14 -3.40
N GLU A 40 17.43 -29.37 -2.86
CA GLU A 40 17.94 -29.68 -1.52
C GLU A 40 19.46 -29.44 -1.46
N GLN A 41 19.87 -28.50 -0.62
CA GLN A 41 21.27 -28.37 -0.20
C GLN A 41 21.46 -29.10 1.13
N SER A 42 22.43 -30.02 1.15
CA SER A 42 22.73 -30.92 2.26
C SER A 42 23.10 -30.16 3.53
N SER A 43 22.28 -30.33 4.57
CA SER A 43 22.46 -29.76 5.92
C SER A 43 23.40 -30.62 6.77
N THR A 44 24.50 -30.03 7.23
CA THR A 44 25.20 -30.48 8.44
C THR A 44 24.52 -29.87 9.65
N THR A 45 24.02 -30.73 10.54
CA THR A 45 23.40 -30.38 11.83
C THR A 45 24.35 -29.62 12.75
N GLU A 46 24.27 -28.29 12.71
CA GLU A 46 24.60 -27.42 13.83
C GLU A 46 23.30 -27.09 14.57
N THR A 47 23.35 -27.15 15.91
CA THR A 47 22.22 -26.82 16.78
C THR A 47 22.01 -25.31 16.74
N VAL A 48 21.21 -24.84 15.78
CA VAL A 48 20.65 -23.49 15.83
C VAL A 48 19.78 -23.48 17.08
N ASN A 49 20.14 -22.64 18.06
CA ASN A 49 19.24 -22.28 19.15
C ASN A 49 18.02 -21.65 18.49
N ASN A 50 16.98 -22.44 18.24
CA ASN A 50 15.72 -21.97 17.69
C ASN A 50 15.08 -21.13 18.79
N VAL A 51 15.43 -19.84 18.83
CA VAL A 51 14.70 -18.87 19.63
C VAL A 51 13.30 -18.88 19.03
N LEU A 52 12.36 -19.48 19.75
CA LEU A 52 10.96 -19.44 19.40
C LEU A 52 10.56 -17.97 19.37
N LEU A 53 10.17 -17.49 18.19
CA LEU A 53 9.63 -16.14 18.04
C LEU A 53 8.30 -16.05 18.81
N GLU A 54 8.01 -14.86 19.32
CA GLU A 54 6.73 -14.61 19.98
C GLU A 54 5.61 -14.59 18.94
N ASP A 55 4.41 -15.01 19.33
CA ASP A 55 3.25 -14.92 18.46
C ASP A 55 2.87 -13.45 18.27
N GLY A 56 2.61 -13.05 17.03
CA GLY A 56 2.22 -11.68 16.73
C GLY A 56 2.48 -11.26 15.29
N LEU A 57 2.17 -9.98 15.04
CA LEU A 57 2.41 -9.31 13.77
C LEU A 57 3.75 -8.59 13.86
N TYR A 58 4.65 -8.80 12.91
CA TYR A 58 5.96 -8.15 12.86
C TYR A 58 6.00 -7.27 11.62
N PHE A 59 6.63 -6.11 11.72
CA PHE A 59 6.64 -5.15 10.63
C PHE A 59 7.94 -4.37 10.54
N ALA A 60 8.45 -4.21 9.33
CA ALA A 60 9.51 -3.26 9.02
C ALA A 60 9.26 -2.60 7.67
N LYS A 61 9.85 -1.42 7.48
CA LYS A 61 9.82 -0.68 6.22
C LYS A 61 11.14 0.04 6.00
N SER A 62 11.46 0.37 4.75
CA SER A 62 12.60 1.24 4.47
C SER A 62 12.45 2.61 5.17
N GLU A 63 13.57 3.27 5.45
CA GLU A 63 13.57 4.52 6.20
C GLU A 63 12.96 5.68 5.39
N SER A 64 13.12 5.65 4.07
CA SER A 64 12.61 6.68 3.15
C SER A 64 12.13 6.06 1.84
N PHE A 65 11.33 6.82 1.09
CA PHE A 65 11.06 6.54 -0.31
C PHE A 65 12.35 6.63 -1.13
N SER A 66 12.46 5.75 -2.13
CA SER A 66 13.52 5.80 -3.13
C SER A 66 13.43 7.09 -3.93
N THR A 67 14.56 7.78 -4.09
CA THR A 67 14.64 8.99 -4.91
C THR A 67 14.60 8.71 -6.41
N GLU A 68 14.72 7.44 -6.82
CA GLU A 68 14.74 7.04 -8.23
C GLU A 68 13.33 6.74 -8.75
N ASP A 69 12.49 6.10 -7.93
CA ASP A 69 11.19 5.57 -8.35
C ASP A 69 10.05 5.81 -7.36
N GLY A 70 10.29 6.50 -6.23
CA GLY A 70 9.27 6.90 -5.28
C GLY A 70 8.68 5.75 -4.43
N TRP A 71 9.25 4.54 -4.51
CA TRP A 71 8.79 3.37 -3.75
C TRP A 71 9.55 3.20 -2.43
N MET A 72 8.86 2.71 -1.40
CA MET A 72 9.42 2.34 -0.10
C MET A 72 9.02 0.90 0.22
N ASN A 73 9.98 0.01 0.39
CA ASN A 73 9.71 -1.41 0.66
C ASN A 73 9.14 -1.61 2.08
N THR A 74 8.29 -2.62 2.23
CA THR A 74 7.64 -3.02 3.48
C THR A 74 7.67 -4.54 3.63
N VAL A 75 7.80 -5.00 4.86
CA VAL A 75 7.73 -6.42 5.25
C VAL A 75 6.77 -6.56 6.41
N THR A 76 5.73 -7.37 6.23
CA THR A 76 4.79 -7.79 7.26
C THR A 76 4.93 -9.29 7.44
N LEU A 77 5.12 -9.75 8.68
CA LEU A 77 5.17 -11.18 9.02
C LEU A 77 4.11 -11.48 10.08
N GLU A 78 3.51 -12.66 10.03
CA GLU A 78 2.70 -13.16 11.14
C GLU A 78 3.36 -14.43 11.70
N ILE A 79 3.60 -14.44 13.01
CA ILE A 79 4.11 -15.58 13.76
C ILE A 79 2.97 -16.19 14.58
N LYS A 80 2.77 -17.50 14.47
CA LYS A 80 1.85 -18.30 15.30
C LYS A 80 2.51 -19.58 15.77
N ASP A 81 2.36 -19.88 17.05
CA ASP A 81 3.05 -20.98 17.73
C ASP A 81 4.57 -21.00 17.47
N GLY A 82 5.17 -19.80 17.37
CA GLY A 82 6.59 -19.61 17.04
C GLY A 82 6.99 -19.92 15.59
N ASN A 83 6.04 -20.09 14.68
CA ASN A 83 6.29 -20.32 13.25
C ASN A 83 5.76 -19.15 12.41
N LEU A 84 6.47 -18.83 11.33
CA LEU A 84 6.07 -17.90 10.30
C LEU A 84 4.91 -18.48 9.49
N VAL A 85 3.73 -17.88 9.62
CA VAL A 85 2.48 -18.31 8.95
C VAL A 85 2.02 -17.33 7.88
N THR A 86 2.56 -16.11 7.84
CA THR A 86 2.33 -15.14 6.78
C THR A 86 3.60 -14.37 6.51
N VAL A 87 3.89 -14.15 5.24
CA VAL A 87 4.94 -13.24 4.74
C VAL A 87 4.30 -12.38 3.68
N ASP A 88 4.33 -11.08 3.88
CA ASP A 88 3.89 -10.08 2.91
C ASP A 88 5.01 -9.05 2.69
N LEU A 89 5.65 -9.16 1.54
CA LEU A 89 6.69 -8.30 1.03
C LEU A 89 6.06 -7.37 -0.01
N ASN A 90 6.03 -6.08 0.26
CA ASN A 90 5.37 -5.11 -0.61
C ASN A 90 6.18 -3.83 -0.71
N ALA A 91 5.66 -2.84 -1.44
CA ALA A 91 6.17 -1.49 -1.37
C ALA A 91 5.04 -0.48 -1.52
N ILE A 92 5.22 0.69 -0.93
CA ILE A 92 4.27 1.81 -0.97
C ILE A 92 4.89 2.97 -1.75
N HIS A 93 4.11 3.62 -2.62
CA HIS A 93 4.58 4.77 -3.39
C HIS A 93 4.28 6.08 -2.65
N GLU A 94 5.14 7.10 -2.79
CA GLU A 94 4.98 8.40 -2.14
C GLU A 94 3.68 9.14 -2.50
N SER A 95 3.09 8.83 -3.67
CA SER A 95 1.79 9.38 -4.08
C SER A 95 0.62 8.85 -3.26
N GLY A 96 0.82 7.76 -2.50
CA GLY A 96 -0.20 7.12 -1.67
C GLY A 96 -1.30 6.39 -2.45
N GLN A 97 -1.19 6.24 -3.77
CA GLN A 97 -2.29 5.76 -4.62
C GLN A 97 -2.50 4.24 -4.61
N MET A 98 -1.44 3.47 -4.44
CA MET A 98 -1.51 2.01 -4.40
C MET A 98 -0.23 1.37 -3.88
N LEU A 99 -0.35 0.10 -3.50
CA LEU A 99 0.77 -0.80 -3.21
C LEU A 99 1.41 -1.31 -4.51
N LYS A 100 2.70 -1.66 -4.47
CA LYS A 100 3.45 -2.13 -5.64
C LYS A 100 2.95 -3.45 -6.17
N LYS A 101 2.53 -4.38 -5.28
CA LYS A 101 1.83 -5.60 -5.68
C LYS A 101 0.60 -5.28 -6.53
N GLN A 102 -0.24 -4.37 -6.06
CA GLN A 102 -1.45 -3.98 -6.78
C GLN A 102 -1.12 -3.28 -8.11
N ALA A 103 -0.13 -2.39 -8.12
CA ALA A 103 0.34 -1.73 -9.35
C ALA A 103 0.82 -2.77 -10.38
N SER A 104 1.59 -3.77 -9.95
CA SER A 104 2.07 -4.82 -10.83
C SER A 104 0.95 -5.74 -11.33
N LEU A 105 0.00 -6.11 -10.46
CA LEU A 105 -1.19 -6.89 -10.83
C LEU A 105 -2.07 -6.16 -11.85
N ASN A 106 -2.22 -4.85 -11.71
CA ASN A 106 -2.99 -4.01 -12.63
C ASN A 106 -2.26 -3.74 -13.96
N GLY A 107 -0.98 -4.07 -14.04
CA GLY A 107 -0.12 -3.71 -15.17
C GLY A 107 0.32 -2.24 -15.18
N ASP A 108 0.18 -1.53 -14.06
CA ASP A 108 0.71 -0.18 -13.86
C ASP A 108 2.22 -0.19 -13.53
N TYR A 109 2.74 -1.31 -13.01
CA TYR A 109 4.16 -1.58 -12.82
C TYR A 109 4.62 -2.74 -13.72
N LYS A 110 5.23 -2.41 -14.86
CA LYS A 110 5.50 -3.35 -15.97
C LYS A 110 6.97 -3.77 -16.03
N MET A 111 7.29 -4.96 -15.53
CA MET A 111 8.63 -5.55 -15.66
C MET A 111 8.78 -6.41 -16.93
N LEU A 112 7.73 -7.11 -17.38
CA LEU A 112 7.80 -7.92 -18.60
C LEU A 112 7.88 -7.03 -19.84
N GLU A 113 6.89 -6.14 -19.99
CA GLU A 113 6.70 -5.36 -21.22
C GLU A 113 7.83 -4.34 -21.45
N LEU A 114 8.37 -3.76 -20.38
CA LEU A 114 9.34 -2.66 -20.46
C LEU A 114 10.76 -3.03 -19.96
N GLY A 115 10.88 -4.03 -19.09
CA GLY A 115 12.14 -4.37 -18.40
C GLY A 115 12.86 -5.60 -18.94
N GLY A 116 12.23 -6.39 -19.82
CA GLY A 116 12.81 -7.65 -20.32
C GLY A 116 12.92 -8.74 -19.25
N ALA A 117 12.19 -8.61 -18.16
CA ALA A 117 12.10 -9.62 -17.10
C ALA A 117 11.39 -10.89 -17.60
N GLN A 118 11.52 -11.99 -16.86
CA GLN A 118 10.86 -13.26 -17.19
C GLN A 118 9.43 -13.37 -16.64
N SER A 119 9.10 -12.57 -15.62
CA SER A 119 7.80 -12.50 -14.94
C SER A 119 7.54 -11.09 -14.40
N GLU A 120 6.28 -10.78 -14.10
CA GLU A 120 5.93 -9.52 -13.45
C GLU A 120 6.41 -9.48 -11.99
N TRP A 121 6.54 -8.27 -11.45
CA TRP A 121 7.08 -8.07 -10.11
C TRP A 121 6.28 -8.83 -9.03
N HIS A 122 4.95 -8.80 -9.11
CA HIS A 122 4.08 -9.50 -8.15
C HIS A 122 4.22 -11.03 -8.19
N GLU A 123 4.49 -11.60 -9.36
CA GLU A 123 4.72 -13.05 -9.49
C GLU A 123 6.06 -13.43 -8.84
N GLN A 124 7.11 -12.64 -9.08
CA GLN A 124 8.44 -12.88 -8.53
C GLN A 124 8.47 -12.72 -7.00
N ILE A 125 7.80 -11.69 -6.46
CA ILE A 125 7.77 -11.50 -5.00
C ILE A 125 6.97 -12.62 -4.31
N GLN A 126 5.90 -13.12 -4.92
CA GLN A 126 5.11 -14.24 -4.38
C GLN A 126 5.92 -15.55 -4.31
N LEU A 127 6.79 -15.80 -5.29
CA LEU A 127 7.73 -16.94 -5.24
C LEU A 127 8.71 -16.79 -4.07
N PHE A 128 9.20 -15.58 -3.83
CA PHE A 128 10.11 -15.31 -2.72
C PHE A 128 9.42 -15.45 -1.36
N GLU A 129 8.18 -14.98 -1.21
CA GLU A 129 7.36 -15.18 -0.01
C GLU A 129 7.13 -16.66 0.29
N SER A 130 6.80 -17.44 -0.74
CA SER A 130 6.59 -18.89 -0.62
C SER A 130 7.87 -19.60 -0.15
N TYR A 131 9.04 -19.17 -0.67
CA TYR A 131 10.33 -19.64 -0.18
C TYR A 131 10.50 -19.32 1.31
N LEU A 132 10.26 -18.07 1.75
CA LEU A 132 10.41 -17.70 3.16
C LEU A 132 9.48 -18.48 4.09
N LEU A 133 8.24 -18.72 3.66
CA LEU A 133 7.28 -19.57 4.39
C LEU A 133 7.77 -21.03 4.49
N ALA A 134 8.41 -21.57 3.45
CA ALA A 134 8.94 -22.94 3.50
C ALA A 134 10.18 -23.06 4.40
N PHE A 135 11.08 -22.08 4.34
CA PHE A 135 12.38 -22.13 5.05
C PHE A 135 12.35 -21.50 6.44
N GLN A 136 11.32 -20.72 6.77
CA GLN A 136 11.11 -20.08 8.08
C GLN A 136 12.25 -19.14 8.50
N SER A 137 13.14 -18.75 7.59
CA SER A 137 14.34 -17.96 7.89
C SER A 137 14.96 -17.37 6.63
N VAL A 138 15.68 -16.26 6.79
CA VAL A 138 16.56 -15.65 5.78
C VAL A 138 18.05 -15.94 6.02
N GLU A 139 18.44 -16.60 7.12
CA GLU A 139 19.84 -16.70 7.55
C GLU A 139 20.72 -17.54 6.62
N GLN A 140 20.14 -18.48 5.89
CA GLN A 140 20.85 -19.33 4.93
C GLN A 140 20.75 -18.83 3.49
N LEU A 141 20.03 -17.72 3.26
CA LEU A 141 19.85 -17.17 1.93
C LEU A 141 21.16 -16.52 1.45
N SER A 142 21.71 -17.03 0.36
CA SER A 142 22.86 -16.42 -0.30
C SER A 142 22.38 -15.36 -1.30
N LEU A 143 22.96 -14.17 -1.19
CA LEU A 143 22.72 -13.05 -2.10
C LEU A 143 23.94 -12.81 -2.99
N THR A 144 23.69 -12.39 -4.23
CA THR A 144 24.71 -11.87 -5.13
C THR A 144 25.12 -10.45 -4.74
N ASP A 145 26.18 -9.91 -5.36
CA ASP A 145 26.60 -8.52 -5.16
C ASP A 145 25.51 -7.52 -5.63
N GLU A 146 24.67 -7.93 -6.58
CA GLU A 146 23.52 -7.18 -7.08
C GLU A 146 22.25 -7.33 -6.20
N GLY A 147 22.33 -8.09 -5.11
CA GLY A 147 21.25 -8.29 -4.16
C GLY A 147 20.13 -9.22 -4.64
N THR A 148 20.39 -10.02 -5.67
CA THR A 148 19.50 -11.10 -6.14
C THR A 148 19.86 -12.43 -5.48
N THR A 149 19.07 -13.48 -5.72
CA THR A 149 19.37 -14.83 -5.21
C THR A 149 19.05 -15.89 -6.26
N ASP A 150 19.92 -16.90 -6.38
CA ASP A 150 19.67 -18.09 -7.19
C ASP A 150 18.92 -19.20 -6.43
N ALA A 151 18.64 -19.00 -5.14
CA ALA A 151 17.98 -20.00 -4.30
C ALA A 151 16.49 -20.18 -4.66
N VAL A 152 15.89 -19.20 -5.35
CA VAL A 152 14.48 -19.21 -5.73
C VAL A 152 14.36 -19.10 -7.24
N THR A 153 13.99 -20.21 -7.88
CA THR A 153 13.79 -20.25 -9.33
C THR A 153 12.67 -19.28 -9.72
N GLY A 154 12.91 -18.47 -10.75
CA GLY A 154 11.95 -17.47 -11.25
C GLY A 154 12.07 -16.10 -10.59
N VAL A 155 12.87 -15.96 -9.53
CA VAL A 155 13.11 -14.67 -8.88
C VAL A 155 14.38 -14.04 -9.45
N SER A 156 14.22 -12.86 -10.05
CA SER A 156 15.30 -12.05 -10.63
C SER A 156 15.34 -10.62 -10.10
N ILE A 157 14.34 -10.21 -9.31
CA ILE A 157 14.31 -8.94 -8.59
C ILE A 157 15.39 -8.90 -7.50
N ASN A 158 15.85 -7.69 -7.17
CA ASN A 158 16.65 -7.49 -5.96
C ASN A 158 15.76 -7.76 -4.72
N VAL A 159 16.25 -8.65 -3.85
CA VAL A 159 15.58 -9.06 -2.61
C VAL A 159 16.38 -8.70 -1.35
N ALA A 160 17.54 -8.06 -1.51
CA ALA A 160 18.44 -7.73 -0.40
C ALA A 160 17.76 -6.83 0.65
N ASP A 161 17.03 -5.82 0.19
CA ASP A 161 16.29 -4.92 1.08
C ASP A 161 15.20 -5.68 1.87
N TYR A 162 14.47 -6.59 1.22
CA TYR A 162 13.45 -7.42 1.90
C TYR A 162 14.08 -8.35 2.93
N VAL A 163 15.26 -8.92 2.66
CA VAL A 163 16.01 -9.73 3.63
C VAL A 163 16.44 -8.90 4.83
N SER A 164 16.93 -7.69 4.59
CA SER A 164 17.31 -6.76 5.66
C SER A 164 16.10 -6.39 6.52
N LEU A 165 14.98 -5.99 5.89
CA LEU A 165 13.74 -5.63 6.57
C LEU A 165 13.11 -6.82 7.31
N PHE A 166 13.21 -8.04 6.79
CA PHE A 166 12.80 -9.24 7.52
C PHE A 166 13.55 -9.37 8.84
N LYS A 167 14.88 -9.21 8.83
CA LYS A 167 15.70 -9.26 10.06
C LYS A 167 15.31 -8.14 11.00
N THR A 168 15.17 -6.90 10.50
CA THR A 168 14.72 -5.76 11.29
C THR A 168 13.37 -6.03 11.96
N ALA A 169 12.39 -6.54 11.22
CA ALA A 169 11.07 -6.86 11.76
C ALA A 169 11.19 -7.87 12.91
N VAL A 170 11.91 -8.97 12.70
CA VAL A 170 12.15 -10.01 13.71
C VAL A 170 12.87 -9.46 14.94
N ASP A 171 13.89 -8.63 14.75
CA ASP A 171 14.67 -8.02 15.84
C ASP A 171 13.86 -6.99 16.64
N ASP A 172 12.98 -6.22 15.99
CA ASP A 172 12.09 -5.23 16.62
C ASP A 172 10.98 -5.88 17.45
N GLY A 173 10.61 -7.13 17.13
CA GLY A 173 9.56 -7.86 17.83
C GLY A 173 8.15 -7.60 17.30
N PRO A 174 7.12 -8.18 17.94
CA PRO A 174 5.75 -8.03 17.49
C PRO A 174 5.22 -6.61 17.76
N ILE A 175 4.42 -6.12 16.82
CA ILE A 175 3.68 -4.86 16.87
C ILE A 175 2.19 -5.09 17.13
N GLU A 176 1.53 -4.07 17.67
CA GLU A 176 0.08 -4.03 17.75
C GLU A 176 -0.52 -3.54 16.42
N ARG A 177 -1.61 -4.17 15.99
CA ARG A 177 -2.37 -3.73 14.81
C ARG A 177 -3.09 -2.43 15.12
N GLY A 178 -2.99 -1.46 14.22
CA GLY A 178 -3.69 -0.18 14.34
C GLY A 178 -5.21 -0.28 14.13
N PRO A 179 -5.95 0.83 14.29
CA PRO A 179 -7.41 0.82 14.34
C PRO A 179 -8.09 0.78 12.96
N TYR A 180 -7.34 1.00 11.87
CA TYR A 180 -7.89 1.11 10.53
C TYR A 180 -7.85 -0.24 9.78
N GLN A 181 -8.64 -0.36 8.71
CA GLN A 181 -8.55 -1.53 7.83
C GLN A 181 -7.40 -1.31 6.84
N ASP A 182 -6.73 -2.37 6.43
CA ASP A 182 -5.63 -2.24 5.46
C ASP A 182 -6.18 -1.92 4.06
N GLY A 183 -5.40 -1.14 3.30
CA GLY A 183 -5.72 -0.81 1.92
C GLY A 183 -5.54 0.66 1.56
N HIS A 184 -6.02 0.99 0.36
CA HIS A 184 -5.97 2.34 -0.21
C HIS A 184 -7.22 3.14 0.13
N TYR A 185 -7.03 4.33 0.68
CA TYR A 185 -8.06 5.27 1.08
C TYR A 185 -8.02 6.52 0.21
N TYR A 186 -9.20 6.96 -0.23
CA TYR A 186 -9.36 8.14 -1.07
C TYR A 186 -10.55 8.99 -0.64
N ALA A 187 -10.36 10.30 -0.63
CA ALA A 187 -11.44 11.27 -0.53
C ALA A 187 -11.10 12.50 -1.37
N GLU A 188 -12.14 13.16 -1.86
CA GLU A 188 -12.02 14.31 -2.76
C GLU A 188 -13.08 15.35 -2.43
N ALA A 189 -12.67 16.62 -2.45
CA ALA A 189 -13.55 17.76 -2.29
C ALA A 189 -14.60 17.80 -3.42
N GLN A 190 -15.82 18.21 -3.08
CA GLN A 190 -16.91 18.28 -4.07
C GLN A 190 -16.76 19.49 -5.00
N GLU A 191 -16.19 20.58 -4.50
CA GLU A 191 -16.07 21.86 -5.19
C GLU A 191 -14.61 22.30 -5.24
N TYR A 192 -14.30 23.17 -6.20
CA TYR A 192 -12.99 23.81 -6.26
C TYR A 192 -12.88 24.93 -5.22
N ASP A 193 -11.75 24.99 -4.50
CA ASP A 193 -11.33 26.13 -3.70
C ASP A 193 -10.05 26.73 -4.29
N GLN A 194 -10.06 28.04 -4.52
CA GLN A 194 -8.93 28.77 -5.12
C GLN A 194 -8.37 28.15 -6.42
N GLY A 195 -9.24 27.54 -7.23
CA GLY A 195 -8.85 26.91 -8.49
C GLY A 195 -8.34 25.48 -8.38
N TYR A 196 -8.39 24.86 -7.20
CA TYR A 196 -7.98 23.47 -6.99
C TYR A 196 -9.10 22.65 -6.35
N LYS A 197 -9.22 21.38 -6.75
CA LYS A 197 -10.09 20.40 -6.10
C LYS A 197 -9.22 19.46 -5.27
N TYR A 198 -9.24 19.62 -3.95
CA TYR A 198 -8.36 18.87 -3.05
C TYR A 198 -8.77 17.41 -2.93
N TYR A 199 -7.78 16.56 -2.69
CA TYR A 199 -7.96 15.14 -2.42
C TYR A 199 -6.94 14.61 -1.41
N ILE A 200 -7.26 13.44 -0.86
CA ILE A 200 -6.36 12.60 -0.06
C ILE A 200 -6.20 11.28 -0.81
N ASN A 201 -4.96 10.84 -1.02
CA ASN A 201 -4.63 9.43 -1.22
C ASN A 201 -3.87 8.95 0.01
N MET A 202 -4.18 7.76 0.52
CA MET A 202 -3.60 7.26 1.75
C MET A 202 -3.50 5.74 1.70
N ILE A 203 -2.39 5.20 2.23
CA ILE A 203 -2.18 3.77 2.39
C ILE A 203 -2.15 3.45 3.87
N VAL A 204 -2.99 2.49 4.27
CA VAL A 204 -2.98 1.88 5.59
C VAL A 204 -2.46 0.46 5.46
N LEU A 205 -1.47 0.10 6.27
CA LEU A 205 -0.97 -1.26 6.43
C LEU A 205 -0.84 -1.59 7.92
N ASN A 206 -1.16 -2.84 8.29
CA ASN A 206 -1.18 -3.29 9.68
C ASN A 206 -2.03 -2.40 10.59
N GLY A 207 -3.11 -1.84 10.05
CA GLY A 207 -4.03 -0.91 10.67
C GLY A 207 -3.50 0.50 10.91
N ASN A 208 -2.29 0.82 10.44
CA ASN A 208 -1.64 2.12 10.62
C ASN A 208 -1.47 2.85 9.27
N ILE A 209 -1.64 4.17 9.28
CA ILE A 209 -1.40 5.06 8.14
C ILE A 209 0.11 5.10 7.88
N LEU A 210 0.55 4.62 6.71
CA LEU A 210 1.96 4.62 6.33
C LEU A 210 2.33 5.68 5.31
N THR A 211 1.37 6.05 4.46
CA THR A 211 1.51 7.13 3.49
C THR A 211 0.23 7.94 3.45
N ILE A 212 0.36 9.25 3.35
CA ILE A 212 -0.72 10.15 3.00
C ILE A 212 -0.19 11.21 2.03
N ASN A 213 -1.00 11.51 1.02
CA ASN A 213 -0.75 12.54 0.03
C ASN A 213 -1.99 13.46 -0.03
N TRP A 214 -1.84 14.66 0.51
CA TRP A 214 -2.77 15.77 0.39
C TRP A 214 -2.33 16.68 -0.75
N ASP A 215 -3.15 16.74 -1.77
CA ASP A 215 -2.89 17.55 -2.96
C ASP A 215 -4.23 18.05 -3.53
N GLY A 216 -4.20 18.76 -4.64
CA GLY A 216 -5.40 19.13 -5.36
C GLY A 216 -5.17 19.23 -6.86
N ILE A 217 -6.15 18.80 -7.65
CA ILE A 217 -6.10 18.93 -9.11
C ILE A 217 -6.56 20.34 -9.50
N ASN A 218 -5.84 21.01 -10.39
CA ASN A 218 -6.26 22.32 -10.88
C ASN A 218 -7.55 22.24 -11.72
N GLN A 219 -8.24 23.37 -11.93
CA GLN A 219 -9.48 23.43 -12.72
C GLN A 219 -9.34 22.96 -14.18
N GLU A 220 -8.14 22.97 -14.73
CA GLU A 220 -7.85 22.52 -16.09
C GLU A 220 -7.63 21.01 -16.17
N GLY A 221 -7.41 20.35 -15.03
CA GLY A 221 -7.04 18.93 -14.96
C GLY A 221 -5.62 18.65 -15.45
N THR A 222 -4.73 19.65 -15.47
CA THR A 222 -3.43 19.58 -16.15
C THR A 222 -2.23 19.43 -15.21
N SER A 223 -2.35 19.91 -13.97
CA SER A 223 -1.32 19.81 -12.94
C SER A 223 -1.94 19.74 -11.54
N THR A 224 -1.15 19.27 -10.57
CA THR A 224 -1.56 19.29 -9.16
C THR A 224 -1.06 20.54 -8.45
N LYS A 225 -1.62 20.83 -7.27
CA LYS A 225 -1.22 21.98 -6.46
C LYS A 225 0.19 21.81 -5.90
N LYS A 226 0.59 20.59 -5.52
CA LYS A 226 1.99 20.30 -5.16
C LYS A 226 2.91 20.60 -6.34
N GLU A 227 2.59 20.09 -7.52
CA GLU A 227 3.39 20.33 -8.74
C GLU A 227 3.51 21.84 -9.03
N ASP A 228 2.38 22.55 -9.02
CA ASP A 228 2.38 23.99 -9.27
C ASP A 228 3.19 24.77 -8.22
N SER A 229 3.11 24.34 -6.96
CA SER A 229 3.83 24.96 -5.85
C SER A 229 5.34 24.68 -5.90
N ILE A 230 5.75 23.48 -6.34
CA ILE A 230 7.15 23.11 -6.53
C ILE A 230 7.76 23.85 -7.72
N ASN A 231 7.02 23.93 -8.83
CA ASN A 231 7.47 24.60 -10.06
C ASN A 231 7.39 26.13 -9.98
N GLY A 232 6.74 26.67 -8.95
CA GLY A 232 6.56 28.11 -8.73
C GLY A 232 5.50 28.77 -9.62
N THR A 233 4.67 27.98 -10.31
CA THR A 233 3.48 28.47 -11.03
C THR A 233 2.35 28.84 -10.06
N PHE A 234 2.38 28.26 -8.86
CA PHE A 234 1.66 28.73 -7.67
C PHE A 234 2.68 29.11 -6.59
N SER A 235 2.51 30.25 -5.92
CA SER A 235 3.39 30.64 -4.80
C SER A 235 2.64 31.41 -3.73
N LEU A 236 2.86 31.01 -2.47
CA LEU A 236 2.38 31.74 -1.29
C LEU A 236 3.38 32.82 -0.86
N ALA A 237 4.67 32.63 -1.11
CA ALA A 237 5.73 33.52 -0.60
C ALA A 237 5.63 34.97 -1.12
N ASN A 238 4.85 35.21 -2.19
CA ASN A 238 4.61 36.55 -2.73
C ASN A 238 3.62 37.40 -1.90
N ASP A 239 2.98 36.84 -0.86
CA ASP A 239 2.04 37.57 0.02
C ASP A 239 2.73 38.32 1.19
N GLY A 240 4.03 38.08 1.41
CA GLY A 240 4.85 38.75 2.44
C GLY A 240 4.62 38.27 3.89
N ASN A 241 3.66 37.36 4.13
CA ASN A 241 3.31 36.84 5.46
C ASN A 241 3.56 35.33 5.59
N THR A 242 3.69 34.61 4.48
CA THR A 242 3.83 33.16 4.48
C THR A 242 5.30 32.71 4.52
N GLN A 243 5.62 31.79 5.44
CA GLN A 243 6.99 31.36 5.74
C GLN A 243 7.55 30.30 4.77
N SER A 244 6.70 29.60 4.02
CA SER A 244 7.10 28.51 3.10
C SER A 244 6.03 28.26 2.05
N GLU A 245 6.42 27.64 0.93
CA GLU A 245 5.49 27.28 -0.13
C GLU A 245 4.46 26.23 0.31
N TRP A 246 3.34 26.16 -0.40
CA TRP A 246 2.20 25.31 -0.02
C TRP A 246 2.61 23.84 0.12
N TYR A 247 3.41 23.30 -0.81
CA TYR A 247 3.84 21.90 -0.76
C TYR A 247 4.63 21.57 0.52
N VAL A 248 5.44 22.51 1.01
CA VAL A 248 6.22 22.35 2.24
C VAL A 248 5.27 22.27 3.44
N GLN A 249 4.27 23.15 3.49
CA GLN A 249 3.30 23.17 4.57
C GLN A 249 2.34 21.96 4.54
N ALA A 250 1.94 21.50 3.35
CA ALA A 250 1.17 20.28 3.18
C ALA A 250 1.94 19.05 3.71
N GLN A 251 3.24 18.95 3.38
CA GLN A 251 4.09 17.87 3.89
C GLN A 251 4.26 17.90 5.42
N LEU A 252 4.27 19.08 6.04
CA LEU A 252 4.27 19.18 7.52
C LEU A 252 2.98 18.60 8.12
N MET A 253 1.83 18.82 7.48
CA MET A 253 0.54 18.25 7.92
C MET A 253 0.49 16.74 7.72
N GLU A 254 0.98 16.25 6.59
CA GLU A 254 1.09 14.80 6.29
C GLU A 254 1.96 14.10 7.34
N ASN A 255 3.16 14.63 7.60
CA ASN A 255 4.07 14.09 8.61
C ASN A 255 3.45 14.12 10.01
N TYR A 256 2.73 15.19 10.36
CA TYR A 256 2.04 15.26 11.63
C TYR A 256 0.98 14.15 11.77
N LEU A 257 0.18 13.91 10.73
CA LEU A 257 -0.79 12.82 10.75
C LEU A 257 -0.10 11.45 10.81
N LEU A 258 0.99 11.24 10.08
CA LEU A 258 1.76 9.99 10.15
C LEU A 258 2.32 9.74 11.57
N GLU A 259 2.69 10.80 12.30
CA GLU A 259 3.12 10.68 13.70
C GLU A 259 1.94 10.39 14.64
N LYS A 260 0.79 11.04 14.43
CA LYS A 260 -0.35 10.99 15.36
C LYS A 260 -1.32 9.85 15.11
N GLN A 261 -1.41 9.36 13.88
CA GLN A 261 -2.32 8.29 13.46
C GLN A 261 -3.81 8.59 13.70
N ASP A 262 -4.17 9.84 14.00
CA ASP A 262 -5.53 10.25 14.33
C ASP A 262 -5.79 11.69 13.82
N PRO A 263 -6.65 11.88 12.80
CA PRO A 263 -6.95 13.21 12.28
C PRO A 263 -7.73 14.08 13.27
N PHE A 264 -8.43 13.50 14.26
CA PHE A 264 -9.17 14.28 15.26
C PHE A 264 -8.25 15.00 16.25
N LEU A 265 -6.95 14.66 16.29
CA LEU A 265 -5.93 15.40 17.04
C LEU A 265 -5.48 16.68 16.34
N ILE A 266 -5.86 16.88 15.07
CA ILE A 266 -5.54 18.08 14.30
C ILE A 266 -6.70 19.07 14.44
N THR A 267 -6.51 20.08 15.30
CA THR A 267 -7.51 21.13 15.52
C THR A 267 -7.22 22.36 14.65
N TYR A 268 -8.26 23.06 14.20
CA TYR A 268 -8.17 24.31 13.45
C TYR A 268 -9.14 25.37 14.00
N ASN A 269 -8.82 26.64 13.77
CA ASN A 269 -9.59 27.79 14.27
C ASN A 269 -10.65 28.27 13.25
N GLU A 270 -11.32 29.38 13.55
CA GLU A 270 -12.38 29.98 12.71
C GLU A 270 -11.93 30.43 11.31
N ASN A 271 -10.62 30.55 11.06
CA ASN A 271 -10.04 30.88 9.77
C ASN A 271 -9.49 29.63 9.02
N ASP A 272 -9.84 28.43 9.48
CA ASP A 272 -9.39 27.14 8.96
C ASP A 272 -7.87 26.89 9.11
N THR A 273 -7.15 27.67 9.92
CA THR A 273 -5.71 27.47 10.17
C THR A 273 -5.45 26.76 11.49
N THR A 274 -4.26 26.19 11.66
CA THR A 274 -3.86 25.46 12.87
C THR A 274 -2.61 26.04 13.51
N ASP A 275 -2.61 26.10 14.85
CA ASP A 275 -1.40 26.35 15.65
C ASP A 275 -0.78 25.03 16.15
N THR A 276 -1.38 23.87 15.82
CA THR A 276 -0.94 22.54 16.27
C THR A 276 0.38 22.14 15.61
N VAL A 277 0.57 22.54 14.35
CA VAL A 277 1.75 22.23 13.55
C VAL A 277 2.53 23.52 13.30
N SER A 278 3.77 23.57 13.78
CA SER A 278 4.61 24.75 13.60
C SER A 278 4.89 25.01 12.11
N ASN A 279 4.98 26.29 11.73
CA ASN A 279 5.24 26.75 10.36
C ASN A 279 4.14 26.40 9.33
N VAL A 280 2.94 26.04 9.78
CA VAL A 280 1.76 25.88 8.92
C VAL A 280 0.84 27.09 9.10
N SER A 281 0.57 27.80 8.00
CA SER A 281 -0.34 28.95 7.93
C SER A 281 -1.40 28.81 6.83
N ILE A 282 -1.34 27.76 6.01
CA ILE A 282 -2.38 27.42 5.04
C ILE A 282 -3.68 26.97 5.75
N LYS A 283 -4.80 27.05 5.03
CA LYS A 283 -6.04 26.42 5.47
C LYS A 283 -5.86 24.90 5.50
N VAL A 284 -6.21 24.27 6.62
CA VAL A 284 -6.05 22.83 6.86
C VAL A 284 -7.38 22.11 7.10
N SER A 285 -8.51 22.82 7.10
CA SER A 285 -9.83 22.19 7.26
C SER A 285 -10.06 21.10 6.22
N ASP A 286 -9.80 21.38 4.94
CA ASP A 286 -9.92 20.39 3.86
C ASP A 286 -9.06 19.14 4.10
N PHE A 287 -7.83 19.31 4.60
CA PHE A 287 -6.95 18.17 4.94
C PHE A 287 -7.60 17.27 6.00
N VAL A 288 -8.07 17.87 7.09
CA VAL A 288 -8.65 17.14 8.22
C VAL A 288 -9.97 16.49 7.81
N GLU A 289 -10.86 17.24 7.18
CA GLU A 289 -12.20 16.78 6.77
C GLU A 289 -12.12 15.66 5.72
N LEU A 290 -11.27 15.80 4.70
CA LEU A 290 -11.08 14.75 3.69
C LEU A 290 -10.40 13.52 4.27
N THR A 291 -9.45 13.67 5.21
CA THR A 291 -8.82 12.53 5.88
C THR A 291 -9.84 11.75 6.71
N ILE A 292 -10.69 12.44 7.48
CA ILE A 292 -11.79 11.84 8.23
C ILE A 292 -12.76 11.13 7.28
N GLN A 293 -13.13 11.80 6.18
CA GLN A 293 -14.04 11.22 5.18
C GLN A 293 -13.46 9.95 4.55
N ALA A 294 -12.17 9.95 4.18
CA ALA A 294 -11.50 8.80 3.61
C ALA A 294 -11.55 7.63 4.60
N LEU A 295 -11.04 7.82 5.82
CA LEU A 295 -11.00 6.79 6.85
C LEU A 295 -12.39 6.24 7.21
N ALA A 296 -13.40 7.10 7.29
CA ALA A 296 -14.77 6.70 7.58
C ALA A 296 -15.44 5.92 6.43
N SER A 297 -15.00 6.14 5.19
CA SER A 297 -15.52 5.42 4.01
C SER A 297 -14.96 4.00 3.88
N GLY A 298 -13.86 3.70 4.58
CA GLY A 298 -13.12 2.45 4.41
C GLY A 298 -12.20 2.47 3.18
N PRO A 299 -11.41 1.40 2.98
CA PRO A 299 -10.51 1.33 1.84
C PRO A 299 -11.30 1.18 0.54
N THR A 300 -10.93 1.98 -0.46
CA THR A 300 -11.44 1.87 -1.85
C THR A 300 -10.89 0.65 -2.59
N ILE A 301 -9.71 0.19 -2.18
CA ILE A 301 -9.09 -1.09 -2.58
C ILE A 301 -8.60 -1.73 -1.28
N ALA A 302 -9.26 -2.82 -0.88
CA ALA A 302 -8.83 -3.61 0.28
C ALA A 302 -7.63 -4.47 -0.11
N GLU A 303 -6.71 -4.65 0.84
CA GLU A 303 -5.60 -5.61 0.75
C GLU A 303 -6.03 -7.02 1.19
#